data_AF-A0A9D6PGY5-F1
#
_entry.id   AF-A0A9D6PGY5-F1
#
_cell.length_a   1.000
_cell.length_b   1.000
_cell.length_c   1.000
_cell.angle_alpha   90.00
_cell.angle_beta   90.00
_cell.angle_gamma   90.00
#
_symmetry.space_group_name_H-M   'P 1'
#
loop_
_entity.id
_entity.type
_entity.pdbx_description
1 polymer ?
#
loop_
_entity_poly.entity_id
_entity_poly.type
_entity_poly.pdbx_seq_one_letter_code
_entity_poly.pdbx_strand_id
1 'polypeptide(L)'
;MWSNTTLHGLDEALAELKKAIDCLSDDPIKRQLSKRFQKLIEVRDELDKKPEIHDGRLLPILIIAFLFGILFGISFFLRQKPFNKN
;
A
#
# COMPACT_ATOMS: atom_id res chain seq x y z
N MET A 1 -11.09 3.98 2.83
CA MET A 1 -11.32 2.60 2.34
C MET A 1 -12.60 2.66 1.53
N TRP A 2 -12.51 2.62 0.21
CA TRP A 2 -13.71 2.59 -0.64
C TRP A 2 -14.42 1.26 -0.38
N SER A 3 -15.72 1.29 -0.10
CA SER A 3 -16.48 0.05 0.08
C SER A 3 -16.39 -0.75 -1.23
N ASN A 4 -16.18 -2.07 -1.15
CA ASN A 4 -16.14 -2.95 -2.33
C ASN A 4 -17.33 -2.74 -3.28
N THR A 5 -18.49 -2.33 -2.74
CA THR A 5 -19.68 -1.95 -3.50
C THR A 5 -19.50 -0.71 -4.38
N THR A 6 -18.67 0.26 -3.98
CA THR A 6 -18.40 1.49 -4.74
C THR A 6 -17.49 1.22 -5.93
N LEU A 7 -16.45 0.38 -5.75
CA LEU A 7 -15.59 -0.03 -6.86
C LEU A 7 -16.36 -0.92 -7.85
N HIS A 8 -17.21 -1.82 -7.34
CA HIS A 8 -18.07 -2.64 -8.19
C HIS A 8 -19.04 -1.80 -9.04
N GLY A 9 -19.70 -0.80 -8.44
CA GLY A 9 -20.57 0.11 -9.19
C GLY A 9 -19.81 0.96 -10.22
N LEU A 10 -18.56 1.33 -9.91
CA LEU A 10 -17.68 2.00 -10.86
C LEU A 10 -17.30 1.09 -12.04
N ASP A 11 -17.01 -0.19 -11.78
CA ASP A 11 -16.70 -1.17 -12.82
C ASP A 11 -17.91 -1.43 -13.74
N GLU A 12 -19.13 -1.51 -13.19
CA GLU A 12 -20.36 -1.63 -13.99
C GLU A 12 -20.56 -0.39 -14.89
N ALA A 13 -20.43 0.81 -14.35
CA ALA A 13 -20.55 2.05 -15.12
C ALA A 13 -19.48 2.16 -16.22
N LEU A 14 -18.24 1.72 -15.95
CA LEU A 14 -17.17 1.65 -16.95
C LEU A 14 -17.48 0.64 -18.05
N ALA A 15 -18.06 -0.52 -17.71
CA ALA A 15 -18.45 -1.51 -18.69
C ALA A 15 -19.55 -1.01 -19.64
N GLU A 16 -20.55 -0.31 -19.11
CA GLU A 16 -21.60 0.34 -19.91
C GLU A 16 -21.04 1.45 -20.80
N LEU A 17 -20.18 2.31 -20.24
CA LEU A 17 -19.52 3.38 -20.99
C LEU A 17 -18.67 2.81 -22.14
N LYS A 18 -17.94 1.73 -21.90
CA LYS A 18 -17.17 1.04 -22.95
C LYS A 18 -18.07 0.53 -24.07
N LYS A 19 -19.18 -0.12 -23.73
CA LYS A 19 -20.16 -0.58 -24.75
C LYS A 19 -20.71 0.59 -25.57
N ALA A 20 -21.05 1.70 -24.92
CA ALA A 20 -21.54 2.89 -25.62
C ALA A 20 -20.48 3.48 -26.56
N ILE A 21 -19.20 3.47 -26.15
CA ILE A 21 -18.07 3.91 -26.98
C ILE A 21 -17.85 2.98 -28.18
N ASP A 22 -17.95 1.67 -27.96
CA ASP A 22 -17.73 0.67 -29.00
C ASP A 22 -18.83 0.73 -30.08
N CYS A 23 -20.05 1.11 -29.71
CA CYS A 23 -21.18 1.31 -30.63
C CYS A 23 -21.10 2.61 -31.47
N LEU A 24 -20.20 3.54 -31.14
CA LEU A 24 -20.03 4.76 -31.92
C LEU A 24 -19.28 4.46 -33.24
N SER A 25 -19.68 5.17 -34.29
CA SER A 25 -18.92 5.27 -35.54
C SER A 25 -17.51 5.79 -35.27
N ASP A 26 -16.57 5.42 -36.14
CA ASP A 26 -15.14 5.72 -36.00
C ASP A 26 -14.83 7.19 -36.31
N ASP A 27 -15.36 8.06 -35.46
CA ASP A 27 -15.31 9.51 -35.56
C ASP A 27 -14.31 10.10 -34.55
N PRO A 28 -13.89 11.36 -34.75
CA PRO A 28 -13.04 12.08 -33.79
C PRO A 28 -13.59 12.04 -32.35
N ILE A 29 -14.92 11.97 -32.21
CA ILE A 29 -15.64 11.87 -30.94
C ILE A 29 -15.34 10.55 -30.23
N LYS A 30 -15.35 9.42 -30.94
CA LYS A 30 -15.02 8.11 -30.35
C LYS A 30 -13.59 8.08 -29.82
N ARG A 31 -12.64 8.69 -30.54
CA ARG A 31 -11.25 8.84 -30.08
C ARG A 31 -11.15 9.70 -28.82
N GLN A 32 -11.89 10.81 -28.76
CA GLN A 32 -11.92 11.65 -27.56
C GLN A 32 -12.54 10.93 -26.36
N LEU A 33 -13.66 10.22 -26.56
CA LEU A 33 -14.28 9.43 -25.51
C LEU A 33 -13.37 8.30 -25.03
N SER A 34 -12.71 7.59 -25.95
CA SER A 34 -11.75 6.53 -25.61
C SER A 34 -10.61 7.05 -24.74
N LYS A 35 -10.07 8.24 -25.04
CA LYS A 35 -9.05 8.89 -24.20
C LYS A 35 -9.57 9.24 -22.81
N ARG A 36 -10.82 9.72 -22.70
CA ARG A 36 -11.44 10.05 -21.41
C ARG A 36 -11.74 8.78 -20.61
N PHE A 37 -12.19 7.72 -21.27
CA PHE A 37 -12.40 6.40 -20.68
C PHE A 37 -11.12 5.84 -20.08
N GLN A 38 -9.99 5.98 -20.79
CA GLN A 38 -8.70 5.50 -20.32
C GLN A 38 -8.25 6.21 -19.02
N LYS A 39 -8.46 7.53 -18.93
CA LYS A 39 -8.23 8.28 -17.68
C LYS A 39 -9.10 7.81 -16.51
N LEU A 40 -10.35 7.41 -16.79
CA LEU A 40 -11.24 6.90 -15.74
C LEU A 40 -10.79 5.52 -15.23
N ILE A 41 -10.22 4.67 -16.10
CA ILE A 41 -9.59 3.42 -15.68
C ILE A 41 -8.39 3.69 -14.78
N GLU A 42 -7.52 4.65 -15.14
CA GLU A 42 -6.37 5.02 -14.30
C GLU A 42 -6.81 5.47 -12.89
N VAL A 43 -7.88 6.27 -12.81
CA VAL A 43 -8.46 6.68 -11.53
C VAL A 43 -9.03 5.48 -10.76
N ARG A 44 -9.73 4.55 -11.43
CA ARG A 44 -10.22 3.32 -10.77
C ARG A 44 -9.06 2.50 -10.20
N ASP A 45 -7.99 2.32 -10.97
CA ASP A 45 -6.81 1.58 -10.54
C ASP A 45 -6.12 2.26 -9.35
N GLU A 46 -6.09 3.59 -9.32
CA GLU A 46 -5.57 4.34 -8.17
C GLU A 46 -6.47 4.20 -6.92
N LEU A 47 -7.79 4.13 -7.09
CA LEU A 47 -8.73 3.89 -6.01
C LEU A 47 -8.65 2.46 -5.44
N ASP A 48 -8.27 1.49 -6.27
CA ASP A 48 -8.06 0.08 -5.88
C ASP A 48 -6.70 -0.16 -5.22
N LYS A 49 -5.69 0.68 -5.52
CA LYS A 49 -4.41 0.64 -4.81
C LYS A 49 -4.66 0.86 -3.32
N LYS A 50 -4.48 -0.21 -2.54
CA LYS A 50 -4.46 -0.13 -1.08
C LYS A 50 -3.44 0.95 -0.67
N PRO A 51 -3.78 1.81 0.30
CA PRO A 51 -2.75 2.65 0.90
C PRO A 51 -1.69 1.70 1.47
N GLU A 52 -0.45 1.81 0.99
CA GLU A 52 0.69 1.17 1.62
C GLU A 52 0.78 1.72 3.04
N ILE A 53 0.23 0.97 4.01
CA ILE A 53 0.44 1.25 5.41
C ILE A 53 1.90 0.91 5.67
N HIS A 54 2.75 1.93 5.59
CA HIS A 54 4.11 1.83 6.09
C HIS A 54 4.01 1.66 7.61
N ASP A 55 4.10 0.41 8.07
CA ASP A 55 4.14 0.02 9.48
C ASP A 55 5.46 0.47 10.14
N GLY A 56 5.71 1.78 10.16
CA GLY A 56 6.83 2.41 10.86
C GLY A 56 6.75 2.30 12.39
N ARG A 57 5.71 1.66 12.93
CA ARG A 57 5.45 1.54 14.37
C ARG A 57 6.28 0.45 15.05
N LEU A 58 6.80 -0.52 14.31
CA LEU A 58 7.59 -1.63 14.88
C LEU A 58 9.09 -1.33 14.98
N LEU A 59 9.61 -0.40 14.18
CA LEU A 59 11.00 0.04 14.23
C LEU A 59 11.47 0.51 15.63
N PRO A 60 10.73 1.39 16.35
CA PRO A 60 11.19 1.82 17.68
C PRO A 60 11.17 0.69 18.71
N ILE A 61 10.24 -0.27 18.60
CA ILE A 61 10.13 -1.41 19.53
C ILE A 61 11.33 -2.36 19.35
N LEU A 62 11.72 -2.63 18.09
CA LEU A 62 12.89 -3.46 17.79
C LEU A 62 14.19 -2.81 18.28
N ILE A 63 14.33 -1.49 18.14
CA ILE A 63 15.50 -0.75 18.64
C ILE A 63 15.58 -0.84 20.18
N ILE A 64 14.46 -0.64 20.87
CA ILE A 64 14.41 -0.74 22.34
C ILE A 64 14.76 -2.17 22.79
N ALA A 65 14.17 -3.19 22.17
CA ALA A 65 14.45 -4.59 22.51
C ALA A 65 15.93 -4.95 22.31
N PHE A 66 16.55 -4.46 21.24
CA PHE A 66 17.97 -4.67 20.97
C PHE A 66 18.88 -4.01 22.02
N LEU A 67 18.59 -2.76 22.40
CA LEU A 67 19.34 -2.03 23.44
C LEU A 67 19.26 -2.74 24.80
N PHE A 68 18.06 -3.18 25.21
CA PHE A 68 17.88 -3.93 26.46
C PHE A 68 18.61 -5.29 26.43
N GLY A 69 18.58 -5.99 25.29
CA GLY A 69 19.31 -7.24 25.11
C GLY A 69 20.82 -7.08 25.28
N ILE A 70 21.41 -6.01 24.71
CA ILE A 70 22.84 -5.70 24.86
C ILE A 70 23.16 -5.37 26.32
N LEU A 71 22.38 -4.51 26.98
CA LEU A 71 22.63 -4.12 28.37
C LEU A 71 22.55 -5.33 29.31
N PHE A 72 21.59 -6.22 29.09
CA PHE A 72 21.47 -7.45 29.87
C PHE A 72 22.64 -8.41 29.61
N GLY A 73 23.04 -8.57 28.34
CA GLY A 73 24.20 -9.39 27.96
C GLY A 73 25.51 -8.89 28.58
N ILE A 74 25.77 -7.58 28.54
CA ILE A 74 26.96 -6.97 29.16
C ILE A 74 26.92 -7.15 30.68
N SER A 75 25.77 -6.90 31.32
CA SER A 75 25.63 -7.06 32.77
C SER A 75 25.84 -8.51 33.21
N PHE A 76 25.32 -9.47 32.44
CA PHE A 76 25.52 -10.89 32.70
C PHE A 76 26.99 -11.32 32.50
N PHE A 77 27.64 -10.82 31.44
CA PHE A 77 29.04 -11.10 31.15
C PHE A 77 29.99 -10.51 32.21
N LEU A 78 29.74 -9.28 32.66
CA LEU A 78 30.49 -8.65 33.75
C LEU A 78 30.32 -9.40 35.08
N ARG A 79 29.14 -9.97 35.32
CA ARG A 79 28.88 -10.79 36.52
C ARG A 79 29.56 -12.16 36.48
N GLN A 80 29.82 -12.70 35.29
CA GLN A 80 30.51 -13.98 35.13
C GLN A 80 32.04 -13.89 35.17
N LYS A 81 32.64 -12.70 35.05
CA LYS A 81 34.08 -12.53 35.28
C LYS A 81 34.31 -12.42 36.79
N PRO A 82 34.76 -13.47 37.51
CA PRO A 82 35.20 -13.29 38.87
C PRO A 82 36.35 -12.27 38.84
N PHE A 83 36.20 -11.23 39.67
CA PHE A 83 37.28 -10.30 39.98
C PHE A 83 38.49 -11.13 40.41
N ASN A 84 39.45 -11.33 39.50
CA ASN A 84 40.74 -11.93 39.83
C ASN A 84 41.46 -10.89 40.70
N LYS A 85 41.29 -11.02 42.02
CA LYS A 85 42.07 -10.29 43.01
C LYS A 85 43.50 -10.82 42.92
N ASN A 86 44.34 -10.06 42.23
CA ASN A 86 45.79 -10.08 42.43
C ASN A 86 46.11 -9.58 43.84
#